data_AF-U9TJL0-F1
#
_entry.id   AF-U9TJL0-F1
#
_cell.length_a   1.000
_cell.length_b   1.000
_cell.length_c   1.000
_cell.angle_alpha   90.00
_cell.angle_beta   90.00
_cell.angle_gamma   90.00
#
_symmetry.space_group_name_H-M   'P 1'
#
loop_
_entity.id
_entity.type
_entity.pdbx_description
1 polymer ?
#
loop_
_entity_poly.entity_id
_entity_poly.type
_entity_poly.pdbx_seq_one_letter_code
_entity_poly.pdbx_strand_id
1 'polypeptide(L)'
;MSLNLFPRLSENLCSLLEYAEDYDVIIRVGGGSNNNSSNSGKNTCNRYIRQLEFQAHSLILRARSEYFRTALSSKWARKEGETFIFEKPNISPTVFEVILR
;
A
#
# COMPACT_ATOMS: atom_id res chain seq x y z
N MET A 1 3.34 -35.97 -1.25
CA MET A 1 3.78 -34.99 -2.27
C MET A 1 3.08 -33.65 -2.04
N SER A 2 3.57 -32.84 -1.09
CA SER A 2 3.02 -31.49 -0.81
C SER A 2 4.11 -30.44 -0.51
N LEU A 3 5.39 -30.82 -0.58
CA LEU A 3 6.51 -29.96 -0.15
C LEU A 3 6.73 -28.72 -1.04
N ASN A 4 6.20 -28.71 -2.27
CA ASN A 4 6.35 -27.59 -3.21
C ASN A 4 5.15 -26.64 -3.23
N LEU A 5 4.11 -26.89 -2.42
CA LEU A 5 2.94 -26.01 -2.39
C LEU A 5 3.27 -24.67 -1.74
N PHE A 6 3.94 -24.70 -0.59
CA PHE A 6 4.22 -23.48 0.19
C PHE A 6 5.22 -22.53 -0.49
N PRO A 7 6.35 -22.99 -1.06
CA PRO A 7 7.28 -22.09 -1.75
C PRO A 7 6.63 -21.40 -2.95
N ARG A 8 5.90 -22.16 -3.77
CA ARG A 8 5.25 -21.65 -4.97
C ARG A 8 4.09 -20.69 -4.64
N LEU A 9 3.34 -20.97 -3.57
CA LEU A 9 2.31 -20.05 -3.08
C LEU A 9 2.93 -18.76 -2.55
N SER A 10 4.05 -18.84 -1.84
CA SER A 10 4.76 -17.67 -1.34
C SER A 10 5.25 -16.78 -2.49
N GLU A 11 5.85 -17.37 -3.52
CA GLU A 11 6.28 -16.64 -4.72
C GLU A 11 5.11 -15.92 -5.39
N ASN A 12 3.99 -16.63 -5.60
CA ASN A 12 2.80 -16.03 -6.20
C ASN A 12 2.23 -14.85 -5.38
N LEU A 13 2.24 -14.95 -4.04
CA LEU A 13 1.80 -13.86 -3.17
C LEU A 13 2.77 -12.66 -3.20
N CYS A 14 4.08 -12.90 -3.32
CA CYS A 14 5.06 -11.85 -3.51
C CYS A 14 4.84 -11.13 -4.85
N SER A 15 4.63 -11.87 -5.94
CA SER A 15 4.32 -11.28 -7.25
C SER A 15 3.06 -10.43 -7.20
N LEU A 16 2.00 -10.87 -6.51
CA LEU A 16 0.80 -10.05 -6.31
C LEU A 16 1.08 -8.76 -5.54
N LEU A 17 2.03 -8.74 -4.60
CA LEU A 17 2.42 -7.51 -3.91
C LEU A 17 3.27 -6.56 -4.77
N GLU A 18 4.06 -7.10 -5.69
CA GLU A 18 4.92 -6.32 -6.59
C GLU A 18 4.15 -5.74 -7.79
N TYR A 19 3.21 -6.51 -8.34
CA TYR A 19 2.36 -6.11 -9.45
C TYR A 19 1.03 -5.57 -8.91
N ALA A 20 0.82 -4.27 -9.03
CA ALA A 20 -0.40 -3.59 -8.61
C ALA A 20 -1.59 -3.81 -9.57
N GLU A 21 -1.78 -5.02 -10.07
CA GLU A 21 -2.99 -5.40 -10.81
C GLU A 21 -4.13 -5.62 -9.81
N ASP A 22 -5.34 -5.15 -10.12
CA ASP A 22 -6.53 -5.28 -9.26
C ASP A 22 -6.38 -4.80 -7.81
N TYR A 23 -5.54 -3.78 -7.57
CA TYR A 23 -5.39 -3.20 -6.24
C TYR A 23 -6.70 -2.53 -5.78
N ASP A 24 -7.01 -2.69 -4.49
CA ASP A 24 -8.16 -2.08 -3.83
C ASP A 24 -7.74 -1.13 -2.70
N VAL A 25 -6.43 -0.94 -2.47
CA VAL A 25 -5.88 -0.01 -1.47
C VAL A 25 -4.82 0.89 -2.09
N ILE A 26 -4.92 2.20 -1.81
CA ILE A 26 -3.88 3.20 -2.03
C ILE A 26 -3.36 3.66 -0.66
N ILE A 27 -2.06 3.51 -0.43
CA ILE A 27 -1.40 3.94 0.79
C ILE A 27 -0.53 5.16 0.49
N ARG A 28 -0.87 6.30 1.10
CA ARG A 28 -0.11 7.55 0.96
C ARG A 28 0.78 7.77 2.17
N VAL A 29 2.08 7.87 1.95
CA VAL A 29 3.09 7.94 3.03
C VAL A 29 3.96 9.19 2.89
N GLY A 30 4.23 9.85 4.01
CA GLY A 30 4.96 11.11 4.01
C GLY A 30 4.11 12.28 3.51
N GLY A 31 4.68 13.48 3.53
CA GLY A 31 3.97 14.71 3.18
C GLY A 31 3.01 15.16 4.29
N GLY A 32 3.44 16.14 5.09
CA GLY A 32 2.55 16.84 6.00
C GLY A 32 1.65 17.79 5.23
N SER A 33 0.37 17.41 5.07
CA SER A 33 -0.79 18.23 4.63
C SER A 33 -0.47 19.61 4.05
N ASN A 34 -0.25 19.69 2.74
CA ASN A 34 -0.38 20.92 1.98
C ASN A 34 -1.34 20.68 0.80
N ASN A 35 -2.58 21.13 1.01
CA ASN A 35 -3.78 20.89 0.20
C ASN A 35 -3.78 21.61 -1.15
N ASN A 36 -2.71 21.56 -1.94
CA ASN A 36 -2.69 22.16 -3.29
C ASN A 36 -1.74 21.39 -4.21
N SER A 37 -2.22 20.35 -4.90
CA SER A 37 -1.71 20.02 -6.24
C SER A 37 -2.68 19.08 -6.97
N SER A 38 -3.55 19.67 -7.77
CA SER A 38 -4.16 19.02 -8.91
C SER A 38 -3.08 18.46 -9.85
N ASN A 39 -3.38 17.29 -10.43
CA ASN A 39 -2.72 16.61 -11.54
C ASN A 39 -1.50 15.74 -11.19
N SER A 40 -1.69 14.42 -11.11
CA SER A 40 -0.62 13.43 -11.20
C SER A 40 -0.96 12.40 -12.28
N GLY A 41 -0.64 12.77 -13.52
CA GLY A 41 -0.26 11.81 -14.54
C GLY A 41 1.15 11.32 -14.23
N LYS A 42 1.35 10.01 -14.37
CA LYS A 42 2.55 9.23 -14.03
C LYS A 42 3.87 9.80 -14.56
N ASN A 43 4.62 10.57 -13.78
CA ASN A 43 6.05 10.78 -14.05
C ASN A 43 6.83 11.23 -12.78
N THR A 44 8.02 10.67 -12.60
CA THR A 44 9.27 11.39 -12.25
C THR A 44 9.89 11.13 -10.87
N CYS A 45 11.09 10.60 -10.95
CA CYS A 45 12.20 10.68 -10.02
C CYS A 45 12.50 12.16 -9.65
N ASN A 46 12.02 12.64 -8.50
CA ASN A 46 12.55 13.87 -7.88
C ASN A 46 12.68 13.67 -6.35
N ARG A 47 13.90 13.84 -5.85
CA ARG A 47 14.34 13.64 -4.46
C ARG A 47 14.00 14.85 -3.58
N TYR A 48 12.72 15.17 -3.46
CA TYR A 48 12.20 16.01 -2.38
C TYR A 48 10.88 15.40 -1.92
N ILE A 49 10.78 15.07 -0.63
CA ILE A 49 9.78 14.20 0.01
C ILE A 49 8.39 14.84 -0.05
N ARG A 50 7.77 14.76 -1.22
CA ARG A 50 6.34 14.91 -1.42
C ARG A 50 5.77 13.50 -1.34
N GLN A 51 4.73 13.33 -0.54
CA GLN A 51 3.96 12.10 -0.31
C GLN A 51 4.10 11.02 -1.39
N LEU A 52 4.49 9.80 -1.00
CA LEU A 52 4.63 8.66 -1.88
C LEU A 52 3.38 7.76 -1.80
N GLU A 53 2.93 7.27 -2.94
CA GLU A 53 1.76 6.39 -3.03
C GLU A 53 2.19 4.95 -3.31
N PHE A 54 1.63 4.01 -2.56
CA PHE A 54 1.77 2.58 -2.76
C PHE A 54 0.42 1.98 -3.10
N GLN A 55 0.38 1.13 -4.11
CA GLN A 55 -0.80 0.34 -4.45
C GLN A 55 -0.67 -1.04 -3.79
N ALA A 56 -1.75 -1.53 -3.18
CA ALA A 56 -1.73 -2.78 -2.44
C ALA A 56 -3.12 -3.44 -2.38
N HIS A 57 -3.13 -4.71 -1.94
CA HIS A 57 -4.35 -5.50 -1.80
C HIS A 57 -4.76 -5.63 -0.34
N SER A 58 -5.98 -5.23 -0.02
CA SER A 58 -6.55 -5.27 1.32
C SER A 58 -6.55 -6.69 1.88
N LEU A 59 -6.82 -7.69 1.05
CA LEU A 59 -6.86 -9.08 1.48
C LEU A 59 -5.50 -9.55 2.00
N ILE A 60 -4.42 -9.25 1.25
CA ILE A 60 -3.06 -9.65 1.62
C ILE A 60 -2.61 -8.90 2.87
N LEU A 61 -2.81 -7.59 2.92
CA LEU A 61 -2.42 -6.78 4.08
C LEU A 61 -3.12 -7.23 5.36
N ARG A 62 -4.43 -7.49 5.31
CA ARG A 62 -5.21 -7.96 6.46
C ARG A 62 -4.83 -9.38 6.90
N ALA A 63 -4.44 -10.24 5.96
CA ALA A 63 -3.97 -11.59 6.26
C ALA A 63 -2.58 -11.59 6.92
N ARG A 64 -1.69 -10.67 6.51
CA ARG A 64 -0.31 -10.58 7.04
C ARG A 64 -0.20 -9.78 8.34
N SER A 65 -1.19 -8.96 8.69
CA SER A 65 -1.08 -8.07 9.85
C SER A 65 -2.44 -7.71 10.48
N GLU A 66 -2.56 -7.98 11.77
CA GLU A 66 -3.69 -7.52 12.59
C GLU A 66 -3.84 -5.99 12.61
N TYR A 67 -2.73 -5.26 12.44
CA TYR A 67 -2.76 -3.81 12.31
C TYR A 67 -3.54 -3.40 11.06
N PHE A 68 -3.19 -3.96 9.90
CA PHE A 68 -3.91 -3.69 8.65
C PHE A 68 -5.32 -4.27 8.66
N ARG A 69 -5.54 -5.40 9.33
CA ARG A 69 -6.89 -5.93 9.58
C ARG A 69 -7.79 -4.89 10.24
N THR A 70 -7.32 -4.30 11.32
CA THR A 70 -8.06 -3.25 12.04
C THR A 70 -8.11 -1.93 11.27
N ALA A 71 -7.00 -1.53 10.64
CA ALA A 71 -6.88 -0.26 9.94
C ALA A 71 -7.73 -0.15 8.68
N LEU A 72 -7.91 -1.27 7.97
CA LEU A 72 -8.75 -1.35 6.77
C LEU A 72 -10.20 -1.78 7.08
N SER A 73 -10.48 -2.32 8.28
CA SER A 73 -11.84 -2.69 8.68
C SER A 73 -12.63 -1.58 9.38
N SER A 74 -11.99 -0.46 9.73
CA SER A 74 -12.57 0.56 10.62
C SER A 74 -12.36 1.99 10.10
N LYS A 75 -12.92 2.96 10.82
CA LYS A 75 -13.03 4.42 10.54
C LYS A 75 -11.73 5.16 10.15
N TRP A 76 -10.59 4.49 10.05
CA TRP A 76 -9.28 5.09 9.72
C TRP A 76 -8.97 5.11 8.22
N ALA A 77 -9.48 4.16 7.44
CA ALA A 77 -9.35 4.20 5.98
C ALA A 77 -10.55 4.93 5.38
N ARG A 78 -10.28 5.99 4.61
CA ARG A 78 -11.32 6.64 3.80
C ARG A 78 -11.57 5.74 2.60
N LYS A 79 -12.81 5.34 2.37
CA LYS A 79 -13.17 4.66 1.12
C LYS A 79 -13.59 5.72 0.09
N GLU A 80 -12.88 5.81 -1.02
CA GLU A 80 -13.26 6.62 -2.17
C GLU A 80 -13.74 5.68 -3.27
N GLY A 81 -15.07 5.58 -3.42
CA GLY A 81 -15.69 4.60 -4.31
C GLY A 81 -15.42 3.17 -3.87
N GLU A 82 -14.73 2.39 -4.69
CA GLU A 82 -14.37 1.00 -4.41
C GLU A 82 -12.99 0.84 -3.75
N THR A 83 -12.17 1.89 -3.76
CA THR A 83 -10.78 1.85 -3.30
C THR A 83 -10.63 2.43 -1.88
N PHE A 84 -9.82 1.78 -1.05
CA PHE A 84 -9.44 2.28 0.27
C PHE A 84 -8.24 3.23 0.17
N ILE A 85 -8.33 4.37 0.84
CA ILE A 85 -7.23 5.32 0.99
C ILE A 85 -6.74 5.29 2.43
N PHE A 86 -5.46 4.99 2.59
CA PHE A 86 -4.78 4.90 3.87
C PHE A 86 -3.62 5.88 3.95
N GLU A 87 -3.70 6.86 4.85
CA GLU A 87 -2.72 7.94 4.92
C GLU A 87 -1.83 7.83 6.16
N LYS A 88 -0.52 7.92 5.96
CA LYS A 88 0.52 7.94 7.00
C LYS A 88 1.54 9.06 6.75
N PRO A 89 1.19 10.31 7.06
CA PRO A 89 2.08 11.46 6.86
C PRO A 89 3.33 11.42 7.76
N ASN A 90 3.27 10.69 8.87
CA ASN A 90 4.32 10.68 9.91
C ASN A 90 5.36 9.57 9.74
N ILE A 91 5.34 8.83 8.63
CA ILE A 91 6.30 7.75 8.37
C ILE A 91 7.07 8.10 7.09
N SER A 92 8.38 7.80 7.07
CA SER A 92 9.18 7.94 5.85
C SER A 92 8.73 6.91 4.81
N PRO A 93 8.56 7.28 3.53
CA PRO A 93 8.27 6.34 2.46
C PRO A 93 9.23 5.15 2.41
N THR A 94 10.53 5.38 2.64
CA THR A 94 11.55 4.33 2.64
C THR A 94 11.35 3.30 3.75
N VAL A 95 10.95 3.75 4.94
CA VAL A 95 10.65 2.86 6.07
C VAL A 95 9.38 2.07 5.79
N PHE A 96 8.39 2.72 5.17
CA PHE A 96 7.12 2.06 4.87
C PHE A 96 7.24 1.00 3.77
N GLU A 97 8.09 1.23 2.76
CA GLU A 97 8.39 0.22 1.73
C GLU A 97 8.95 -1.06 2.36
N VAL A 98 9.81 -0.94 3.37
CA VAL A 98 10.34 -2.10 4.12
C VAL A 98 9.25 -2.81 4.93
N ILE A 99 8.26 -2.08 5.45
CA ILE A 99 7.14 -2.68 6.19
C ILE A 99 6.20 -3.47 5.26
N LEU A 100 6.08 -3.06 3.99
CA LEU A 100 5.20 -3.71 3.02
C LEU A 100 5.76 -5.01 2.44
N ARG A 101 7.09 -5.16 2.37
CA ARG A 101 7.76 -6.36 1.84
C ARG A 101 7.88 -7.44 2.93
#